data_AF-A0A2V8BS73-F1
#
_entry.id   AF-A0A2V8BS73-F1
#
_cell.length_a   1.000
_cell.length_b   1.000
_cell.length_c   1.000
_cell.angle_alpha   90.00
_cell.angle_beta   90.00
_cell.angle_gamma   90.00
#
_symmetry.space_group_name_H-M   'P 1'
#
loop_
_entity.id
_entity.type
_entity.pdbx_description
1 polymer ?
#
loop_
_entity_poly.entity_id
_entity_poly.type
_entity_poly.pdbx_seq_one_letter_code
_entity_poly.pdbx_strand_id
1 'polypeptide(L)' 'MILRATLTCPFCGHRRTEEMPTDACLHFYECTACHAMLRPRPGDCCVFCSYGSAKCPPRQRPTRDRDE' A
#
# COMPACT_ATOMS: atom_id res chain seq x y z
N MET A 1 -9.99 -2.24 -10.89
CA MET A 1 -8.63 -2.05 -10.36
C MET A 1 -8.56 -0.64 -9.80
N ILE A 2 -8.17 -0.49 -8.54
CA ILE A 2 -8.03 0.79 -7.85
C ILE A 2 -6.55 1.17 -7.93
N LEU A 3 -6.24 2.33 -8.50
CA LEU A 3 -4.85 2.80 -8.68
C LEU A 3 -4.48 3.93 -7.74
N ARG A 4 -5.40 4.41 -6.92
CA ARG A 4 -5.14 5.47 -5.93
C ARG A 4 -5.53 4.97 -4.56
N ALA A 5 -4.64 5.11 -3.59
CA ALA A 5 -4.88 4.71 -2.22
C ALA A 5 -4.35 5.77 -1.26
N THR A 6 -5.08 6.01 -0.18
CA THR A 6 -4.63 6.90 0.89
C THR A 6 -3.73 6.12 1.84
N LEU A 7 -2.44 6.48 1.88
CA LEU A 7 -1.50 6.02 2.90
C LEU A 7 -1.70 6.81 4.18
N THR A 8 -1.80 6.12 5.30
CA THR A 8 -1.85 6.73 6.63
C THR A 8 -0.54 6.46 7.36
N CYS A 9 0.19 7.50 7.71
CA CYS A 9 1.45 7.37 8.45
C CYS A 9 1.17 6.86 9.87
N PRO A 10 1.75 5.72 10.30
CA PRO A 10 1.53 5.19 11.64
C PRO A 10 2.25 6.02 12.73
N PHE A 11 3.19 6.88 12.36
CA PHE A 11 3.99 7.67 13.30
C PHE A 11 3.33 9.01 13.65
N CYS A 12 2.68 9.67 12.69
CA CYS A 12 2.10 11.01 12.89
C CYS A 12 0.61 11.12 12.50
N GLY A 13 0.02 10.05 11.95
CA GLY A 13 -1.38 10.05 11.48
C GLY A 13 -1.63 10.79 10.17
N HIS A 14 -0.60 11.38 9.54
CA HIS A 14 -0.76 12.08 8.25
C HIS A 14 -1.29 11.15 7.16
N ARG A 15 -2.23 11.64 6.37
CA ARG A 15 -2.89 10.88 5.29
C ARG A 15 -2.57 11.52 3.95
N ARG A 16 -2.07 10.73 3.01
CA ARG A 16 -1.79 11.18 1.64
C ARG A 16 -2.28 10.17 0.63
N THR A 17 -3.01 10.66 -0.37
CA THR A 17 -3.43 9.83 -1.50
C THR A 17 -2.31 9.77 -2.51
N GLU A 18 -1.82 8.57 -2.75
CA GLU A 18 -0.75 8.28 -3.70
C GLU A 18 -1.29 7.40 -4.83
N GLU A 19 -0.69 7.53 -6.00
CA GLU A 19 -0.92 6.61 -7.11
C GLU A 19 -0.06 5.35 -6.89
N MET A 20 -0.71 4.20 -6.92
CA MET A 20 -0.06 2.91 -6.75
C MET A 20 0.55 2.46 -8.08
N PRO A 21 1.84 2.08 -8.11
CA PRO A 21 2.44 1.47 -9.28
C PRO A 21 1.67 0.20 -9.69
N THR A 22 1.41 0.05 -11.00
CA THR A 22 0.67 -1.10 -11.55
C THR A 22 1.54 -2.33 -11.75
N ASP A 23 2.85 -2.14 -11.82
CA ASP A 23 3.88 -3.11 -12.18
C ASP A 23 4.79 -3.50 -11.00
N ALA A 24 4.74 -2.78 -9.88
CA ALA A 24 5.62 -3.02 -8.74
C ALA A 24 4.97 -2.78 -7.37
N CYS A 25 5.53 -3.41 -6.34
CA CYS A 25 5.19 -3.15 -4.94
C CYS A 25 6.07 -2.02 -4.38
N LEU A 26 5.44 -1.00 -3.78
CA LEU A 26 6.16 0.07 -3.10
C LEU A 26 6.58 -0.40 -1.69
N HIS A 27 7.82 -0.86 -1.54
CA HIS A 27 8.34 -1.32 -0.25
C HIS A 27 8.73 -0.19 0.70
N PHE A 28 8.96 1.01 0.18
CA PHE A 28 9.44 2.12 0.98
C PHE A 28 8.68 3.37 0.59
N TYR A 29 8.24 4.13 1.59
CA TYR A 29 7.58 5.41 1.40
C TYR A 29 8.01 6.38 2.47
N GLU A 30 8.46 7.56 2.06
CA GLU A 30 8.77 8.65 3.00
C GLU A 30 7.50 9.45 3.27
N CYS A 31 7.12 9.57 4.55
CA CYS A 31 6.00 10.42 4.92
C CYS A 31 6.33 11.89 4.69
N THR A 32 5.57 12.59 3.86
CA THR A 32 5.80 14.02 3.56
C THR A 32 5.55 14.98 4.71
N ALA A 33 4.98 14.52 5.82
CA ALA A 33 4.71 15.38 6.99
C ALA A 33 5.77 15.23 8.11
N CYS A 34 6.31 14.04 8.31
CA CYS A 34 7.26 13.77 9.40
C CYS A 34 8.58 13.14 8.94
N HIS A 35 8.73 12.92 7.62
CA HIS A 35 9.90 12.31 6.98
C HIS A 35 10.25 10.91 7.48
N ALA A 36 9.34 10.25 8.21
CA ALA A 36 9.53 8.87 8.63
C ALA A 36 9.50 7.93 7.41
N MET A 37 10.43 6.97 7.38
CA MET A 37 10.48 5.94 6.35
C MET A 37 9.56 4.78 6.70
N LEU A 38 8.45 4.65 5.99
CA LEU A 38 7.50 3.55 6.16
C LEU A 38 8.02 2.30 5.47
N ARG A 39 7.91 1.18 6.17
CA ARG A 39 8.19 -0.18 5.67
C ARG A 39 6.97 -1.08 5.90
N PRO A 40 6.70 -2.08 5.05
CA PRO A 40 5.61 -3.02 5.21
C PRO A 40 5.70 -3.70 6.58
N ARG A 41 4.53 -4.00 7.15
CA ARG A 41 4.44 -4.86 8.31
C ARG A 41 4.82 -6.30 7.92
N PRO A 42 5.35 -7.10 8.85
CA PRO A 42 5.57 -8.52 8.60
C PRO A 42 4.30 -9.18 8.03
N GLY A 43 4.43 -9.91 6.92
CA GLY A 43 3.32 -10.57 6.22
C GLY A 43 2.61 -9.72 5.14
N ASP A 44 2.90 -8.42 5.05
CA ASP A 44 2.42 -7.58 3.95
C ASP A 44 3.49 -7.37 2.87
N CYS A 45 3.07 -7.32 1.62
CA CYS A 45 4.00 -7.20 0.49
C CYS A 45 4.50 -5.78 0.22
N CYS A 46 3.82 -4.72 0.70
CA CYS A 46 4.17 -3.32 0.41
C CYS A 46 3.52 -2.34 1.41
N VAL A 47 3.92 -1.06 1.37
CA VAL A 47 3.38 -0.02 2.27
C VAL A 47 1.87 0.20 2.11
N PHE A 48 1.33 0.02 0.90
CA PHE A 48 -0.12 0.12 0.66
C PHE A 48 -0.90 -1.03 1.31
N CYS A 49 -0.34 -2.24 1.34
CA CYS A 49 -1.00 -3.36 2.01
C CYS A 49 -1.06 -3.17 3.54
N SER A 50 -0.07 -2.51 4.11
CA SER A 50 0.03 -2.27 5.55
C SER A 50 -0.69 -1.02 6.04
N TYR A 51 -0.63 0.08 5.27
CA TYR A 51 -1.08 1.40 5.74
C TYR A 51 -2.01 2.12 4.74
N GLY A 52 -2.30 1.49 3.60
CA GLY A 52 -3.15 2.04 2.56
C GLY A 52 -4.63 1.76 2.79
N SER A 53 -5.48 2.62 2.26
CA SER A 53 -6.94 2.41 2.23
C SER A 53 -7.39 1.30 1.28
N ALA A 54 -6.52 0.86 0.37
CA ALA A 54 -6.74 -0.26 -0.54
C ALA A 54 -5.44 -1.07 -0.69
N LYS A 55 -5.58 -2.38 -0.95
CA LYS A 55 -4.43 -3.27 -1.20
C LYS A 55 -3.72 -2.89 -2.51
N CYS A 56 -2.44 -3.22 -2.65
CA CYS A 56 -1.69 -2.89 -3.86
C CYS A 56 -2.29 -3.56 -5.11
N PRO A 57 -2.08 -2.98 -6.30
CA PRO A 57 -2.77 -3.42 -7.51
C PRO A 57 -2.59 -4.91 -7.86
N PRO A 58 -1.42 -5.56 -7.64
CA PRO A 58 -1.26 -7.00 -7.82
C PRO A 58 -2.19 -7.84 -6.93
N ARG A 59 -2.49 -7.38 -5.71
CA ARG A 59 -3.36 -8.08 -4.75
C ARG A 59 -4.85 -7.77 -4.91
N GLN A 60 -5.22 -6.83 -5.77
CA GLN A 60 -6.62 -6.50 -6.06
C GLN A 60 -7.23 -7.38 -7.15
N ARG A 61 -6.39 -8.05 -7.95
CA ARG A 61 -6.88 -8.98 -8.95
C ARG A 61 -7.49 -10.17 -8.20
N PRO A 62 -8.74 -10.58 -8.49
CA PRO A 62 -9.27 -11.81 -7.93
C PRO A 62 -8.37 -12.94 -8.38
N THR A 63 -7.82 -13.73 -7.45
CA THR A 63 -7.30 -15.05 -7.80
C THR A 63 -8.49 -15.81 -8.36
N ARG A 64 -8.42 -16.21 -9.63
CA ARG A 64 -9.30 -17.28 -10.10
C ARG A 64 -8.71 -18.57 -9.54
N ASP A 65 -8.90 -18.77 -8.24
CA ASP A 65 -8.93 -20.13 -7.70
C ASP A 65 -10.30 -20.67 -8.08
N ARG A 66 -10.33 -21.29 -9.26
CA ARG A 66 -11.36 -22.25 -9.60
C ARG A 66 -10.92 -23.57 -8.96
N ASP A 67 -11.92 -24.38 -8.60
CA ASP A 67 -11.86 -25.76 -8.11
C ASP A 67 -12.01 -25.90 -6.58
N GLU A 68 -13.28 -25.89 -6.14
CA GLU A 68 -13.90 -27.09 -5.53
C GLU A 68 -15.32 -27.28 -6.10
#